data_AF-A0A5F5XS08-F1
#
_entry.id   AF-A0A5F5XS08-F1
#
_cell.length_a   1.000
_cell.length_b   1.000
_cell.length_c   1.000
_cell.angle_alpha   90.00
_cell.angle_beta   90.00
_cell.angle_gamma   90.00
#
_symmetry.space_group_name_H-M   'P 1'
#
loop_
_entity.id
_entity.type
_entity.pdbx_description
1 polymer ?
#
loop_
_entity_poly.entity_id
_entity_poly.type
_entity_poly.pdbx_seq_one_letter_code
_entity_poly.pdbx_strand_id
1 'polypeptide(L)'
;MPRTGLHPSIPRPRGMGAQKAALVLLAVCLAALWRLGESPDHTLRWLVLHLASLQLGLLFTGVCHLTEELCHLHSRYQGSYWRAMKACLGSPVRSGALLLLSCYFYSTLPSTDLPFTWMLALLGLSQALNILLDLQGLAPAEVSAVCEKKNFNVAHGLAWSYYIGYLRLILPGLPARVLTCNQLHNNILRGTGSHRLHILFPLDCGVPDDMSVADPNIRFLYELPQQSADRAGIKGRVYTNSVYALLENGQQNPKREATSPCHRRFSGTFGRRKGRSLWAVW
;
A
#
# COMPACT_ATOMS: atom_id res chain seq x y z
N MET A 1 10.29 9.42 36.36
CA MET A 1 11.39 10.02 35.57
C MET A 1 10.81 10.64 34.31
N PRO A 2 11.04 11.94 34.04
CA PRO A 2 10.56 12.55 32.80
C PRO A 2 11.47 12.09 31.65
N ARG A 3 10.88 11.61 30.55
CA ARG A 3 11.62 11.30 29.31
C ARG A 3 12.25 12.59 28.77
N THR A 4 13.50 12.86 29.14
CA THR A 4 14.34 13.86 28.48
C THR A 4 14.54 13.39 27.05
N GLY A 5 13.88 14.06 26.10
CA GLY A 5 14.05 13.78 24.68
C GLY A 5 15.50 14.01 24.27
N LEU A 6 16.05 13.15 23.40
CA LEU A 6 17.44 13.21 22.94
C LEU A 6 17.82 14.60 22.42
N HIS A 7 16.92 15.27 21.70
CA HIS A 7 17.13 16.60 21.16
C HIS A 7 15.78 17.33 21.02
N PRO A 8 15.69 18.64 21.33
CA PRO A 8 14.44 19.40 21.30
C PRO A 8 13.78 19.49 19.92
N SER A 9 14.53 19.32 18.82
CA SER A 9 13.96 19.29 17.47
C SER A 9 13.34 17.95 17.08
N ILE A 10 13.51 16.89 17.88
CA ILE A 10 12.91 15.58 17.61
C ILE A 10 11.43 15.65 18.02
N PRO A 11 10.50 15.46 17.07
CA PRO A 11 9.08 15.54 17.37
C PRO A 11 8.67 14.46 18.37
N ARG A 12 7.83 14.84 19.33
CA ARG A 12 7.22 13.90 20.27
C ARG A 12 6.07 13.15 19.58
N PRO A 13 5.76 11.92 20.01
CA PRO A 13 4.59 11.22 19.50
C PRO A 13 3.32 12.03 19.78
N ARG A 14 2.41 12.03 18.81
CA ARG A 14 1.12 12.73 18.92
C ARG A 14 0.28 12.15 20.05
N GLY A 15 -0.33 13.01 20.85
CA GLY A 15 -1.22 12.64 21.97
C GLY A 15 -2.70 12.89 21.69
N MET A 16 -3.55 12.75 22.72
CA MET A 16 -5.01 12.95 22.63
C MET A 16 -5.46 14.43 22.65
N GLY A 17 -4.62 15.36 22.19
CA GLY A 17 -4.93 16.81 22.22
C GLY A 17 -6.22 17.15 21.45
N ALA A 18 -6.35 16.65 20.22
CA ALA A 18 -7.52 16.89 19.39
C ALA A 18 -8.83 16.34 19.99
N GLN A 19 -8.78 15.15 20.59
CA GLN A 19 -9.96 14.54 21.23
C GLN A 19 -10.45 15.36 22.42
N LYS A 20 -9.54 15.86 23.26
CA LYS A 20 -9.89 16.73 24.39
C LYS A 20 -10.51 18.05 23.91
N ALA A 21 -9.91 18.68 22.91
CA ALA A 21 -10.44 19.93 22.33
C ALA A 21 -11.83 19.72 21.72
N ALA A 22 -12.04 18.62 20.97
CA ALA A 22 -13.35 18.28 20.40
C ALA A 22 -14.41 18.06 21.48
N LEU A 23 -14.06 17.43 22.60
CA LEU A 23 -14.99 17.23 23.73
C LEU A 23 -15.36 18.55 24.41
N VAL A 24 -14.40 19.47 24.58
CA VAL A 24 -14.68 20.81 25.10
C VAL A 24 -15.60 21.58 24.15
N LEU A 25 -15.32 21.55 22.84
CA LEU A 25 -16.16 22.20 21.83
C LEU A 25 -17.58 21.65 21.84
N LEU A 26 -17.73 20.33 21.93
CA LEU A 26 -19.05 19.68 22.02
C LEU A 26 -19.83 20.17 23.24
N ALA A 27 -19.19 20.24 24.42
CA ALA A 27 -19.83 20.75 25.64
C ALA A 27 -20.27 22.21 25.50
N VAL A 28 -19.46 23.05 24.86
CA VAL A 28 -19.80 24.46 24.58
C VAL A 28 -21.00 24.56 23.64
N CYS A 29 -21.03 23.78 22.56
CA CYS A 29 -22.15 23.76 21.62
C CYS A 29 -23.45 23.30 22.29
N LEU A 30 -23.39 22.26 23.14
CA LEU A 30 -24.56 21.79 23.89
C LEU A 30 -25.07 22.85 24.88
N ALA A 31 -24.18 23.54 25.58
CA ALA A 31 -24.56 24.63 26.48
C ALA A 31 -25.19 25.81 25.73
N ALA A 32 -24.71 26.11 24.52
CA ALA A 32 -25.29 27.15 23.67
C ALA A 32 -26.69 26.77 23.17
N LEU A 33 -26.87 25.52 22.71
CA LEU A 33 -28.19 25.00 22.31
C LEU A 33 -29.19 25.01 23.46
N TRP A 34 -28.75 24.65 24.67
CA TRP A 34 -29.59 24.73 25.87
C TRP A 34 -30.06 26.16 26.16
N ARG A 35 -29.20 27.17 25.94
CA ARG A 35 -29.56 28.58 26.14
C ARG A 35 -30.51 29.12 25.08
N LEU A 36 -30.47 28.60 23.86
CA LEU A 36 -31.35 29.04 22.77
C LEU A 36 -32.81 28.60 22.98
N GLY A 37 -33.07 27.60 23.83
CA GLY A 37 -34.42 27.20 24.23
C GLY A 37 -35.27 26.60 23.10
N GLU A 38 -34.66 26.10 22.04
CA GLU A 38 -35.38 25.41 20.96
C GLU A 38 -36.01 24.10 21.44
N SER A 39 -37.08 23.65 20.77
CA SER A 39 -37.74 22.41 21.15
C SER A 39 -36.80 21.20 20.96
N PRO A 40 -36.69 20.31 21.97
CA PRO A 40 -35.79 19.16 21.90
C PRO A 40 -36.18 18.19 20.78
N ASP A 41 -37.47 18.10 20.45
CA ASP A 41 -37.95 17.18 19.42
C ASP A 41 -37.53 17.59 18.00
N HIS A 42 -37.54 18.89 17.69
CA HIS A 42 -37.08 19.39 16.39
C HIS A 42 -35.57 19.26 16.24
N THR A 43 -34.82 19.62 17.28
CA THR A 43 -33.35 19.52 17.26
C THR A 43 -32.88 18.06 17.16
N LEU A 44 -33.49 17.14 17.92
CA LEU A 44 -33.19 15.71 17.84
C LEU A 44 -33.48 15.15 16.44
N ARG A 45 -34.58 15.57 15.82
CA ARG A 45 -34.96 15.14 14.47
C ARG A 45 -33.92 15.50 13.42
N TRP A 46 -33.52 16.77 13.38
CA TRP A 46 -32.51 17.25 12.42
C TRP A 46 -31.17 16.56 12.66
N LEU A 47 -30.81 16.32 13.93
CA LEU A 47 -29.61 15.58 14.28
C LEU A 47 -29.68 14.14 13.75
N VAL A 48 -30.79 13.42 13.94
CA VAL A 48 -30.96 12.05 13.42
C VAL A 48 -30.86 12.02 11.90
N LEU A 49 -31.51 12.95 11.19
CA LEU A 49 -31.43 13.06 9.73
C LEU A 49 -30.01 13.37 9.24
N HIS A 50 -29.31 14.27 9.93
CA HIS A 50 -27.93 14.62 9.62
C HIS A 50 -27.00 13.42 9.83
N LEU A 51 -27.12 12.72 10.97
CA LEU A 51 -26.32 11.53 11.25
C LEU A 51 -26.62 10.40 10.26
N ALA A 52 -27.89 10.17 9.91
CA ALA A 52 -28.30 9.18 8.91
C ALA A 52 -27.68 9.48 7.54
N SER A 53 -27.76 10.74 7.08
CA SER A 53 -27.18 11.15 5.80
C SER A 53 -25.66 11.05 5.78
N LEU A 54 -24.97 11.35 6.89
CA LEU A 54 -23.52 11.11 7.03
C LEU A 54 -23.18 9.61 6.91
N GLN A 55 -23.90 8.73 7.60
CA GLN A 55 -23.66 7.28 7.52
C GLN A 55 -23.90 6.75 6.11
N LEU A 56 -24.99 7.18 5.47
CA LEU A 56 -25.32 6.77 4.11
C LEU A 56 -24.31 7.31 3.09
N GLY A 57 -23.80 8.53 3.30
CA GLY A 57 -22.70 9.10 2.52
C GLY A 57 -21.42 8.27 2.59
N LEU A 58 -21.02 7.86 3.80
CA LEU A 58 -19.86 6.96 4.00
C LEU A 58 -20.06 5.60 3.31
N LEU A 59 -21.28 5.06 3.34
CA LEU A 59 -21.60 3.82 2.62
C LEU A 59 -21.51 4.00 1.10
N PHE A 60 -22.02 5.10 0.55
CA PHE A 60 -21.91 5.40 -0.88
C PHE A 60 -20.44 5.53 -1.31
N THR A 61 -19.64 6.29 -0.57
CA THR A 61 -18.20 6.40 -0.83
C THR A 61 -17.52 5.02 -0.74
N GLY A 62 -17.85 4.22 0.27
CA GLY A 62 -17.33 2.86 0.42
C GLY A 62 -17.69 1.93 -0.74
N VAL A 63 -18.92 2.02 -1.27
CA VAL A 63 -19.36 1.28 -2.45
C VAL A 63 -18.62 1.75 -3.70
N CYS A 64 -18.44 3.07 -3.88
CA CYS A 64 -17.65 3.62 -4.99
C CYS A 64 -16.22 3.07 -4.97
N HIS A 65 -15.52 3.11 -3.83
CA HIS A 65 -14.18 2.53 -3.72
C HIS A 65 -14.15 1.01 -3.91
N LEU A 66 -15.20 0.30 -3.46
CA LEU A 66 -15.31 -1.13 -3.69
C LEU A 66 -15.33 -1.47 -5.18
N THR A 67 -15.96 -0.65 -6.03
CA THR A 67 -15.98 -0.90 -7.47
C THR A 67 -14.57 -0.95 -8.07
N GLU A 68 -13.66 -0.10 -7.60
CA GLU A 68 -12.24 -0.12 -7.98
C GLU A 68 -11.51 -1.33 -7.36
N GLU A 69 -11.70 -1.59 -6.06
CA GLU A 69 -11.02 -2.69 -5.37
C GLU A 69 -11.45 -4.09 -5.88
N LEU A 70 -12.64 -4.23 -6.46
CA LEU A 70 -13.09 -5.46 -7.10
C LEU A 70 -12.23 -5.83 -8.32
N CYS A 71 -11.63 -4.87 -9.02
CA CYS A 71 -10.66 -5.13 -10.09
C CYS A 71 -9.36 -5.77 -9.57
N HIS A 72 -9.08 -5.60 -8.27
CA HIS A 72 -7.88 -6.09 -7.59
C HIS A 72 -8.16 -7.26 -6.63
N LEU A 73 -9.32 -7.90 -6.77
CA LEU A 73 -9.78 -8.97 -5.89
C LEU A 73 -8.79 -10.14 -5.81
N HIS A 74 -8.24 -10.58 -6.95
CA HIS A 74 -7.31 -11.70 -6.97
C HIS A 74 -5.90 -11.32 -6.47
N SER A 75 -5.38 -10.17 -6.89
CA SER A 75 -4.02 -9.73 -6.55
C SER A 75 -3.87 -9.26 -5.10
N ARG A 76 -4.90 -8.60 -4.54
CA ARG A 76 -4.81 -7.96 -3.21
C ARG A 76 -5.57 -8.71 -2.12
N TYR A 77 -6.68 -9.35 -2.45
CA TYR A 77 -7.56 -10.01 -1.47
C TYR A 77 -7.62 -11.54 -1.61
N GLN A 78 -6.75 -12.13 -2.44
CA GLN A 78 -6.67 -13.58 -2.67
C GLN A 78 -8.01 -14.19 -3.12
N GLY A 79 -8.80 -13.45 -3.90
CA GLY A 79 -10.11 -13.91 -4.38
C GLY A 79 -11.27 -13.73 -3.39
N SER A 80 -11.05 -13.16 -2.20
CA SER A 80 -12.09 -13.07 -1.17
C SER A 80 -12.87 -11.75 -1.22
N TYR A 81 -14.15 -11.83 -1.61
CA TYR A 81 -15.08 -10.69 -1.63
C TYR A 81 -15.30 -10.08 -0.23
N TRP A 82 -15.40 -10.92 0.81
CA TRP A 82 -15.61 -10.44 2.17
C TRP A 82 -14.42 -9.62 2.68
N ARG A 83 -13.18 -9.99 2.33
CA ARG A 83 -11.98 -9.22 2.69
C ARG A 83 -11.96 -7.86 1.99
N ALA A 84 -12.32 -7.81 0.71
CA ALA A 84 -12.43 -6.55 -0.05
C ALA A 84 -13.51 -5.62 0.54
N MET A 85 -14.70 -6.17 0.81
CA MET A 85 -15.80 -5.45 1.48
C MET A 85 -15.38 -4.88 2.84
N LYS A 86 -14.74 -5.70 3.67
CA LYS A 86 -14.26 -5.28 4.99
C LYS A 86 -13.15 -4.23 4.90
N ALA A 87 -12.29 -4.30 3.88
CA ALA A 87 -11.26 -3.29 3.66
C ALA A 87 -11.85 -1.93 3.25
N CYS A 88 -12.90 -1.91 2.41
CA CYS A 88 -13.52 -0.68 1.92
C CYS A 88 -14.46 -0.03 2.95
N LEU A 89 -15.30 -0.83 3.62
CA LEU A 89 -16.30 -0.34 4.59
C LEU A 89 -15.80 -0.34 6.04
N GLY A 90 -14.59 -0.85 6.29
CA GLY A 90 -14.02 -0.99 7.63
C GLY A 90 -14.76 -2.02 8.48
N SER A 91 -15.70 -1.57 9.31
CA SER A 91 -16.55 -2.44 10.12
C SER A 91 -17.98 -2.39 9.61
N PRO A 92 -18.37 -3.29 8.67
CA PRO A 92 -19.71 -3.27 8.08
C PRO A 92 -20.80 -3.49 9.13
N VAL A 93 -20.49 -4.23 10.21
CA VAL A 93 -21.40 -4.44 11.35
C VAL A 93 -21.69 -3.14 12.09
N ARG A 94 -20.67 -2.32 12.37
CA ARG A 94 -20.86 -1.03 13.04
C ARG A 94 -21.66 -0.07 12.18
N SER A 95 -21.34 0.00 10.89
CA SER A 95 -22.06 0.86 9.95
C SER A 95 -23.52 0.42 9.80
N GLY A 96 -23.78 -0.89 9.70
CA GLY A 96 -25.13 -1.45 9.66
C GLY A 96 -25.93 -1.18 10.94
N ALA A 97 -25.32 -1.34 12.12
CA ALA A 97 -25.97 -1.04 13.39
C ALA A 97 -26.35 0.46 13.52
N LEU A 98 -25.45 1.36 13.12
CA LEU A 98 -25.73 2.80 13.11
C LEU A 98 -26.83 3.17 12.13
N LEU A 99 -26.85 2.55 10.94
CA LEU A 99 -27.90 2.75 9.96
C LEU A 99 -29.26 2.28 10.49
N LEU A 100 -29.33 1.08 11.07
CA LEU A 100 -30.56 0.54 11.67
C LEU A 100 -31.08 1.43 12.81
N LEU A 101 -30.18 1.91 13.67
CA LEU A 101 -30.52 2.84 14.74
C LEU A 101 -31.10 4.14 14.18
N SER A 102 -30.48 4.68 13.11
CA SER A 102 -30.97 5.90 12.46
C SER A 102 -32.34 5.71 11.79
N CYS A 103 -32.58 4.55 11.18
CA CYS A 103 -33.90 4.20 10.61
C CYS A 103 -34.95 4.06 11.71
N TYR A 104 -34.62 3.40 12.82
CA TYR A 104 -35.51 3.26 13.97
C TYR A 104 -35.95 4.63 14.49
N PHE A 105 -35.00 5.52 14.77
CA PHE A 105 -35.33 6.87 15.23
C PHE A 105 -36.14 7.65 14.20
N TYR A 106 -35.79 7.57 12.90
CA TYR A 106 -36.54 8.23 11.85
C TYR A 106 -38.02 7.77 11.78
N SER A 107 -38.28 6.47 11.92
CA SER A 107 -39.65 5.92 11.92
C SER A 107 -40.46 6.27 13.16
N THR A 108 -39.81 6.53 14.29
CA THR A 108 -40.47 6.90 15.55
C THR A 108 -40.82 8.38 15.66
N LEU A 109 -40.18 9.25 14.87
CA LEU A 109 -40.45 10.69 14.88
C LEU A 109 -41.60 11.04 13.90
N PRO A 110 -42.47 12.01 14.25
CA PRO A 110 -43.65 12.37 13.45
C PRO A 110 -43.26 12.78 12.03
N SER A 111 -43.97 12.31 11.00
CA SER A 111 -43.58 12.41 9.59
C SER A 111 -43.29 13.85 9.10
N THR A 112 -42.31 13.97 8.20
CA THR A 112 -41.99 15.21 7.46
C THR A 112 -42.61 15.09 6.09
N ASP A 113 -43.14 16.19 5.56
CA ASP A 113 -43.70 16.23 4.21
C ASP A 113 -42.64 16.19 3.09
N LEU A 114 -41.35 16.11 3.43
CA LEU A 114 -40.25 16.12 2.47
C LEU A 114 -40.00 14.71 1.89
N PRO A 115 -40.01 14.53 0.56
CA PRO A 115 -39.86 13.22 -0.05
C PRO A 115 -38.45 12.67 0.16
N PHE A 116 -38.37 11.53 0.84
CA PHE A 116 -37.13 10.78 1.11
C PHE A 116 -36.30 10.50 -0.15
N THR A 117 -36.96 10.26 -1.29
CA THR A 117 -36.32 10.03 -2.59
C THR A 117 -35.48 11.22 -3.07
N TRP A 118 -35.93 12.45 -2.83
CA TRP A 118 -35.18 13.66 -3.19
C TRP A 118 -33.93 13.82 -2.32
N MET A 119 -34.04 13.53 -1.03
CA MET A 119 -32.90 13.55 -0.10
C MET A 119 -31.82 12.54 -0.52
N LEU A 120 -32.22 11.34 -0.96
CA LEU A 120 -31.30 10.34 -1.50
C LEU A 120 -30.61 10.81 -2.78
N ALA A 121 -31.35 11.43 -3.70
CA ALA A 121 -30.80 11.95 -4.95
C ALA A 121 -29.78 13.07 -4.70
N LEU A 122 -30.10 14.02 -3.81
CA LEU A 122 -29.17 15.09 -3.42
C LEU A 122 -27.94 14.54 -2.68
N LEU A 123 -28.13 13.55 -1.81
CA LEU A 123 -27.01 12.89 -1.14
C LEU A 123 -26.08 12.22 -2.16
N GLY A 124 -26.64 11.46 -3.11
CA GLY A 124 -25.87 10.82 -4.18
C GLY A 124 -25.09 11.84 -5.01
N LEU A 125 -25.74 12.94 -5.41
CA LEU A 125 -25.08 14.05 -6.12
C LEU A 125 -23.93 14.66 -5.30
N SER A 126 -24.17 14.91 -4.00
CA SER A 126 -23.15 15.50 -3.11
C SER A 126 -21.94 14.59 -2.95
N GLN A 127 -22.12 13.27 -2.81
CA GLN A 127 -21.00 12.34 -2.70
C GLN A 127 -20.27 12.17 -4.03
N ALA A 128 -20.98 12.13 -5.15
CA ALA A 128 -20.36 12.10 -6.47
C ALA A 128 -19.47 13.34 -6.70
N LEU A 129 -19.95 14.54 -6.31
CA LEU A 129 -19.16 15.76 -6.37
C LEU A 129 -17.95 15.71 -5.43
N ASN A 130 -18.13 15.24 -4.19
CA ASN A 130 -17.02 15.11 -3.24
C ASN A 130 -15.91 14.20 -3.77
N ILE A 131 -16.27 13.09 -4.42
CA ILE A 131 -15.31 12.16 -5.02
C ILE A 131 -14.65 12.78 -6.25
N LEU A 132 -15.44 13.37 -7.16
CA LEU A 132 -14.92 13.91 -8.42
C LEU A 132 -14.01 15.12 -8.22
N LEU A 133 -14.28 15.93 -7.20
CA LEU A 133 -13.49 17.11 -6.83
C LEU A 133 -12.40 16.81 -5.79
N ASP A 134 -12.25 15.54 -5.37
CA ASP A 134 -11.30 15.09 -4.36
C ASP A 134 -11.36 15.87 -3.03
N LEU A 135 -12.57 16.24 -2.60
CA LEU A 135 -12.80 17.02 -1.37
C LEU A 135 -12.56 16.19 -0.09
N GLN A 136 -12.40 14.88 -0.22
CA GLN A 136 -12.18 13.94 0.88
C GLN A 136 -10.71 13.51 1.02
N GLY A 137 -9.79 14.15 0.29
CA GLY A 137 -8.36 13.94 0.45
C GLY A 137 -7.88 14.20 1.88
N LEU A 138 -7.06 13.31 2.43
CA LEU A 138 -6.53 13.46 3.79
C LEU A 138 -5.57 14.65 3.84
N ALA A 139 -5.65 15.44 4.92
CA ALA A 139 -4.71 16.51 5.14
C ALA A 139 -3.28 15.95 5.37
N PRO A 140 -2.20 16.69 5.03
CA PRO A 140 -0.82 16.22 5.25
C PRO A 140 -0.54 15.82 6.70
N ALA A 141 -1.17 16.51 7.65
CA ALA A 141 -1.07 16.18 9.07
C ALA A 141 -1.69 14.81 9.38
N GLU A 142 -2.80 14.42 8.74
CA GLU A 142 -3.46 13.13 8.93
C GLU A 142 -2.66 12.00 8.28
N VAL A 143 -2.14 12.23 7.07
CA VAL A 143 -1.24 11.29 6.39
C VAL A 143 -0.01 11.01 7.25
N SER A 144 0.64 12.05 7.78
CA SER A 144 1.78 11.89 8.69
C SER A 144 1.39 11.14 9.97
N ALA A 145 0.20 11.37 10.53
CA ALA A 145 -0.27 10.61 11.70
C ALA A 145 -0.42 9.11 11.39
N VAL A 146 -0.95 8.77 10.20
CA VAL A 146 -1.10 7.38 9.76
C VAL A 146 0.28 6.72 9.58
N CYS A 147 1.21 7.42 8.93
CA CYS A 147 2.56 6.93 8.69
C CYS A 147 3.35 6.71 9.99
N GLU A 148 3.28 7.67 10.93
CA GLU A 148 3.92 7.57 12.25
C GLU A 148 3.30 6.46 13.09
N LYS A 149 1.97 6.35 13.12
CA LYS A 149 1.28 5.36 13.96
C LYS A 149 1.52 3.92 13.50
N LYS A 150 1.64 3.70 12.20
CA LYS A 150 1.78 2.37 11.61
C LYS A 150 3.21 2.06 11.12
N ASN A 151 4.17 2.96 11.36
CA ASN A 151 5.57 2.83 10.95
C ASN A 151 5.75 2.48 9.46
N PHE A 152 4.95 3.08 8.58
CA PHE A 152 4.90 2.70 7.16
C PHE A 152 6.12 3.12 6.32
N ASN A 153 7.04 3.91 6.88
CA ASN A 153 8.16 4.47 6.14
C ASN A 153 9.36 3.51 5.99
N VAL A 154 9.31 2.33 6.60
CA VAL A 154 10.45 1.38 6.63
C VAL A 154 10.79 0.86 5.22
N ALA A 155 9.79 0.46 4.43
CA ALA A 155 10.01 -0.12 3.11
C ALA A 155 10.74 0.85 2.16
N HIS A 156 10.35 2.12 2.16
CA HIS A 156 11.01 3.16 1.38
C HIS A 156 12.46 3.37 1.84
N GLY A 157 12.69 3.43 3.15
CA GLY A 157 14.04 3.57 3.71
C GLY A 157 14.95 2.41 3.32
N LEU A 158 14.47 1.17 3.40
CA LEU A 158 15.22 -0.02 3.00
C LEU A 158 15.52 -0.03 1.50
N ALA A 159 14.54 0.32 0.65
CA ALA A 159 14.74 0.39 -0.80
C ALA A 159 15.80 1.44 -1.18
N TRP A 160 15.73 2.64 -0.59
CA TRP A 160 16.72 3.69 -0.80
C TRP A 160 18.11 3.30 -0.30
N SER A 161 18.18 2.69 0.89
CA SER A 161 19.42 2.20 1.47
C SER A 161 20.08 1.14 0.58
N TYR A 162 19.31 0.18 0.07
CA TYR A 162 19.83 -0.85 -0.83
C TYR A 162 20.28 -0.28 -2.18
N TYR A 163 19.51 0.65 -2.75
CA TYR A 163 19.87 1.31 -4.00
C TYR A 163 21.16 2.12 -3.88
N ILE A 164 21.24 3.04 -2.91
CA ILE A 164 22.41 3.93 -2.75
C ILE A 164 23.62 3.16 -2.18
N GLY A 165 23.39 2.28 -1.21
CA GLY A 165 24.43 1.57 -0.48
C GLY A 165 25.01 0.36 -1.20
N TYR A 166 24.33 -0.15 -2.24
CA TYR A 166 24.78 -1.34 -2.97
C TYR A 166 24.61 -1.20 -4.49
N LEU A 167 23.38 -1.07 -5.01
CA LEU A 167 23.14 -1.14 -6.46
C LEU A 167 23.87 -0.05 -7.25
N ARG A 168 23.83 1.19 -6.78
CA ARG A 168 24.52 2.32 -7.42
C ARG A 168 26.05 2.15 -7.47
N LEU A 169 26.61 1.31 -6.60
CA LEU A 169 28.05 1.06 -6.51
C LEU A 169 28.47 -0.12 -7.41
N ILE A 170 27.66 -1.19 -7.43
CA ILE A 170 28.03 -2.46 -8.06
C ILE A 170 27.67 -2.49 -9.56
N LEU A 171 26.55 -1.87 -9.95
CA LEU A 171 26.01 -1.97 -11.32
C LEU A 171 26.91 -1.36 -12.39
N PRO A 172 27.56 -0.18 -12.20
CA PRO A 172 28.39 0.41 -13.25
C PRO A 172 29.60 -0.45 -13.64
N GLY A 173 30.20 -1.18 -12.68
CA GLY A 173 31.35 -2.06 -12.92
C GLY A 173 30.98 -3.49 -13.33
N LEU A 174 29.71 -3.87 -13.21
CA LEU A 174 29.25 -5.24 -13.45
C LEU A 174 29.55 -5.75 -14.87
N PRO A 175 29.29 -4.99 -15.96
CA PRO A 175 29.55 -5.50 -17.31
C PRO A 175 31.03 -5.83 -17.54
N ALA A 176 31.94 -4.98 -17.06
CA ALA A 176 33.37 -5.22 -17.17
C ALA A 176 33.80 -6.49 -16.41
N ARG A 177 33.29 -6.68 -15.19
CA ARG A 177 33.59 -7.87 -14.36
C ARG A 177 33.06 -9.15 -15.00
N VAL A 178 31.86 -9.11 -15.59
CA VAL A 178 31.28 -10.24 -16.32
C VAL A 178 32.12 -10.58 -17.56
N LEU A 179 32.59 -9.59 -18.31
CA LEU A 179 33.45 -9.80 -19.48
C LEU A 179 34.78 -10.44 -19.08
N THR A 180 35.45 -9.94 -18.04
CA THR A 180 36.69 -10.55 -17.51
C THR A 180 36.44 -11.99 -17.06
N CYS A 181 35.33 -12.24 -16.38
CA CYS A 181 34.97 -13.58 -15.92
C CYS A 181 34.71 -14.54 -17.10
N ASN A 182 34.07 -14.06 -18.16
CA ASN A 182 33.83 -14.83 -19.39
C ASN A 182 35.14 -15.22 -20.10
N GLN A 183 36.11 -14.31 -20.16
CA GLN A 183 37.44 -14.60 -20.71
C GLN A 183 38.17 -15.69 -19.90
N LEU A 184 38.06 -15.65 -18.56
CA LEU A 184 38.69 -16.62 -17.66
C LEU A 184 38.02 -18.01 -17.72
N HIS A 185 36.72 -18.07 -17.98
CA HIS A 185 35.92 -19.30 -17.89
C HIS A 185 35.29 -19.70 -19.23
N ASN A 186 36.05 -19.64 -20.34
CA ASN A 186 35.67 -20.18 -21.66
C ASN A 186 34.30 -19.71 -22.21
N ASN A 187 33.90 -18.48 -21.91
CA ASN A 187 32.59 -17.91 -22.26
C ASN A 187 31.43 -18.81 -21.78
N ILE A 188 31.40 -19.17 -20.50
CA ILE A 188 30.25 -19.88 -19.91
C ILE A 188 28.99 -18.99 -19.85
N LEU A 189 29.14 -17.68 -19.57
CA LEU A 189 28.02 -16.73 -19.57
C LEU A 189 27.75 -16.21 -20.99
N ARG A 190 27.36 -17.10 -21.90
CA ARG A 190 26.91 -16.74 -23.26
C ARG A 190 25.48 -16.21 -23.20
N GLY A 191 25.23 -15.07 -23.83
CA GLY A 191 23.88 -14.50 -24.00
C GLY A 191 23.70 -13.14 -23.33
N THR A 192 22.85 -12.30 -23.92
CA THR A 192 22.54 -10.94 -23.43
C THR A 192 21.81 -10.93 -22.08
N GLY A 193 21.13 -12.03 -21.73
CA GLY A 193 20.52 -12.23 -20.42
C GLY A 193 21.53 -12.49 -19.30
N SER A 194 22.66 -13.11 -19.63
CA SER A 194 23.70 -13.56 -18.69
C SER A 194 24.57 -12.42 -18.14
N HIS A 195 24.39 -11.21 -18.67
CA HIS A 195 25.10 -10.00 -18.26
C HIS A 195 24.29 -9.13 -17.27
N ARG A 196 23.19 -9.67 -16.72
CA ARG A 196 22.31 -8.97 -15.78
C ARG A 196 22.50 -9.51 -14.36
N LEU A 197 22.37 -8.63 -13.38
CA LEU A 197 22.27 -9.03 -11.97
C LEU A 197 20.83 -9.42 -11.65
N HIS A 198 20.61 -10.71 -11.38
CA HIS A 198 19.32 -11.21 -10.91
C HIS A 198 19.23 -11.09 -9.39
N ILE A 199 18.21 -10.38 -8.90
CA ILE A 199 17.96 -10.17 -7.47
C ILE A 199 16.67 -10.90 -7.11
N LEU A 200 16.73 -11.75 -6.09
CA LEU A 200 15.59 -12.53 -5.63
C LEU A 200 14.87 -11.75 -4.52
N PHE A 201 13.55 -11.62 -4.66
CA PHE A 201 12.67 -10.98 -3.69
C PHE A 201 11.62 -11.98 -3.22
N PRO A 202 11.96 -12.89 -2.28
CA PRO A 202 11.00 -13.84 -1.73
C PRO A 202 9.96 -13.07 -0.89
N LEU A 203 8.69 -13.18 -1.25
CA LEU A 203 7.60 -12.41 -0.63
C LEU A 203 7.24 -12.88 0.78
N ASP A 204 7.68 -14.08 1.16
CA ASP A 204 7.61 -14.61 2.53
C ASP A 204 8.74 -14.09 3.43
N CYS A 205 9.67 -13.29 2.87
CA CYS A 205 10.87 -12.77 3.53
C CYS A 205 11.84 -13.84 4.05
N GLY A 206 11.67 -15.10 3.65
CA GLY A 206 12.59 -16.19 3.99
C GLY A 206 13.81 -16.15 3.07
N VAL A 207 14.98 -15.81 3.61
CA VAL A 207 16.24 -15.76 2.85
C VAL A 207 17.19 -16.82 3.40
N PRO A 208 17.42 -17.94 2.67
CA PRO A 208 18.41 -18.94 3.06
C PRO A 208 19.83 -18.44 2.78
N ASP A 209 20.80 -18.92 3.56
CA ASP A 209 22.21 -18.58 3.36
C ASP A 209 22.82 -19.28 2.13
N ASP A 210 22.31 -20.47 1.79
CA ASP A 210 22.74 -21.25 0.62
C ASP A 210 21.56 -21.46 -0.35
N MET A 211 21.78 -21.05 -1.60
CA MET A 211 20.82 -21.19 -2.68
C MET A 211 20.55 -22.66 -3.05
N SER A 212 21.53 -23.55 -2.86
CA SER A 212 21.38 -24.97 -3.17
C SER A 212 20.44 -25.69 -2.19
N VAL A 213 20.22 -25.13 -0.99
CA VAL A 213 19.21 -25.61 -0.04
C VAL A 213 17.79 -25.26 -0.49
N ALA A 214 17.63 -24.10 -1.14
CA ALA A 214 16.33 -23.67 -1.65
C ALA A 214 15.90 -24.49 -2.88
N ASP A 215 16.83 -24.78 -3.79
CA ASP A 215 16.60 -25.63 -4.95
C ASP A 215 17.91 -26.34 -5.37
N PRO A 216 17.98 -27.69 -5.37
CA PRO A 216 19.18 -28.44 -5.74
C PRO A 216 19.58 -28.28 -7.21
N ASN A 217 18.70 -27.73 -8.06
CA ASN A 217 19.00 -27.41 -9.45
C ASN A 217 19.84 -26.12 -9.59
N ILE A 218 19.94 -25.32 -8.53
CA ILE A 218 20.79 -24.12 -8.47
C ILE A 218 22.15 -24.54 -7.90
N ARG A 219 23.17 -24.58 -8.76
CA ARG A 219 24.52 -24.99 -8.36
C ARG A 219 25.49 -23.83 -8.43
N PHE A 220 26.23 -23.60 -7.35
CA PHE A 220 27.32 -22.64 -7.33
C PHE A 220 28.38 -23.02 -8.37
N LEU A 221 28.88 -22.03 -9.12
CA LEU A 221 29.98 -22.21 -10.06
C LEU A 221 31.25 -21.54 -9.54
N TYR A 222 31.23 -20.22 -9.40
CA TYR A 222 32.38 -19.41 -8.98
C TYR A 222 31.94 -18.02 -8.54
N GLU A 223 32.83 -17.30 -7.86
CA GLU A 223 32.65 -15.89 -7.55
C GLU A 223 33.07 -15.00 -8.73
N LEU A 224 32.32 -13.94 -8.99
CA LEU A 224 32.68 -12.88 -9.93
C LEU A 224 33.88 -12.10 -9.35
N PRO A 225 34.83 -11.61 -10.17
CA PRO A 225 35.99 -10.86 -9.68
C PRO A 225 35.56 -9.75 -8.72
N GLN A 226 36.20 -9.66 -7.56
CA GLN A 226 35.75 -8.78 -6.48
C GLN A 226 35.86 -7.31 -6.86
N GLN A 227 34.92 -6.50 -6.36
CA GLN A 227 35.01 -5.05 -6.43
C GLN A 227 35.32 -4.50 -5.05
N SER A 228 36.41 -3.75 -4.91
CA SER A 228 36.79 -3.09 -3.66
C SER A 228 36.63 -1.58 -3.74
N ALA A 229 36.19 -0.94 -2.67
CA ALA A 229 36.11 0.51 -2.56
C ALA A 229 36.21 1.00 -1.12
N ASP A 230 36.80 2.18 -0.92
CA ASP A 230 36.81 2.85 0.37
C ASP A 230 35.46 3.52 0.64
N ARG A 231 34.75 3.14 1.71
CA ARG A 231 33.42 3.66 2.03
C ARG A 231 33.15 3.72 3.53
N ALA A 232 32.48 4.78 3.97
CA ALA A 232 32.01 4.96 5.35
C ALA A 232 33.11 4.75 6.41
N GLY A 233 34.34 5.18 6.11
CA GLY A 233 35.51 5.01 6.99
C GLY A 233 36.17 3.63 6.91
N ILE A 234 35.65 2.70 6.11
CA ILE A 234 36.25 1.39 5.87
C ILE A 234 37.09 1.44 4.60
N LYS A 235 38.38 1.14 4.74
CA LYS A 235 39.32 0.99 3.63
C LYS A 235 39.17 -0.38 2.97
N GLY A 236 39.16 -0.43 1.64
CA GLY A 236 39.15 -1.68 0.88
C GLY A 236 37.91 -2.54 1.09
N ARG A 237 36.72 -1.96 1.31
CA ARG A 237 35.49 -2.74 1.47
C ARG A 237 35.22 -3.56 0.21
N VAL A 238 35.07 -4.87 0.38
CA VAL A 238 34.90 -5.83 -0.72
C VAL A 238 33.41 -6.13 -0.96
N TYR A 239 33.01 -6.14 -2.22
CA TYR A 239 31.70 -6.58 -2.69
C TYR A 239 31.85 -7.87 -3.49
N THR A 240 31.14 -8.91 -3.07
CA THR A 240 31.15 -10.25 -3.66
C THR A 240 29.86 -10.51 -4.42
N ASN A 241 29.98 -11.20 -5.56
CA ASN A 241 28.85 -11.67 -6.35
C ASN A 241 29.13 -13.12 -6.75
N SER A 242 28.13 -13.99 -6.63
CA SER A 242 28.27 -15.41 -6.97
C SER A 242 27.58 -15.71 -8.29
N VAL A 243 28.18 -16.61 -9.08
CA VAL A 243 27.62 -17.11 -10.33
C VAL A 243 27.11 -18.53 -10.09
N TYR A 244 25.88 -18.79 -10.54
CA TYR A 244 25.21 -20.07 -10.39
C TYR A 244 24.83 -20.64 -11.75
N ALA A 245 24.93 -21.97 -11.89
CA ALA A 245 24.33 -22.73 -12.98
C ALA A 245 22.91 -23.13 -12.60
N LEU A 246 22.01 -23.05 -13.58
CA LEU A 246 20.64 -23.57 -13.48
C LEU A 246 20.56 -24.88 -14.28
N LEU A 247 20.16 -25.96 -13.62
CA LEU A 247 19.97 -27.27 -14.23
C LEU A 247 18.50 -27.50 -14.57
N GLU A 248 18.24 -28.11 -15.72
CA GLU A 248 16.92 -28.62 -16.10
C GLU A 248 17.11 -30.12 -16.37
N ASN A 249 16.41 -30.97 -15.61
CA ASN A 249 16.55 -32.44 -15.69
C ASN A 249 17.99 -32.95 -15.53
N GLY A 250 18.81 -32.30 -14.70
CA GLY A 250 20.20 -32.68 -14.45
C GLY A 250 21.20 -32.25 -15.53
N GLN A 251 20.76 -31.58 -16.60
CA GLN A 251 21.64 -31.00 -17.63
C GLN A 251 21.64 -29.47 -17.55
N GLN A 252 22.79 -28.86 -17.87
CA GLN A 252 22.87 -27.41 -18.08
C GLN A 252 22.12 -27.09 -19.37
N ASN A 253 21.14 -26.19 -19.32
CA ASN A 253 20.40 -25.78 -20.52
C ASN A 253 21.01 -24.47 -21.08
N PRO A 254 21.82 -24.50 -22.16
CA PRO A 254 22.48 -23.32 -22.70
C PRO A 254 21.56 -22.39 -23.52
N LYS A 255 20.26 -22.71 -23.66
CA LYS A 255 19.37 -22.06 -24.65
C LYS A 255 17.94 -21.78 -24.13
N ARG A 256 17.82 -21.12 -22.99
CA ARG A 256 16.65 -20.26 -22.77
C ARG A 256 17.08 -18.81 -22.66
N GLU A 257 17.26 -18.20 -23.84
CA GLU A 257 16.84 -16.81 -23.99
C GLU A 257 15.44 -16.67 -23.39
N ALA A 258 15.16 -15.52 -22.79
CA ALA A 258 13.93 -15.22 -22.06
C ALA A 258 12.67 -15.23 -22.96
N THR A 259 12.29 -16.41 -23.42
CA THR A 259 11.05 -16.75 -24.10
C THR A 259 10.49 -18.04 -23.50
N SER A 260 10.46 -18.13 -22.17
CA SER A 260 9.37 -18.89 -21.56
C SER A 260 8.15 -17.96 -21.52
N PRO A 261 7.04 -18.29 -22.20
CA PRO A 261 5.77 -17.78 -21.75
C PRO A 261 5.63 -18.37 -20.35
N CYS A 262 5.83 -17.56 -19.31
CA CYS A 262 5.18 -17.84 -18.03
C CYS A 262 3.76 -18.24 -18.40
N HIS A 263 3.37 -19.48 -18.07
CA HIS A 263 2.00 -19.91 -18.18
C HIS A 263 1.21 -18.99 -17.25
N ARG A 264 0.77 -17.85 -17.78
CA ARG A 264 -0.27 -17.03 -17.20
C ARG A 264 -1.49 -17.93 -17.22
N ARG A 265 -1.69 -18.68 -16.14
CA ARG A 265 -3.04 -19.06 -15.74
C ARG A 265 -3.70 -17.82 -15.14
N PHE A 266 -3.80 -16.76 -15.96
CA PHE A 266 -4.75 -15.68 -15.82
C PHE A 266 -5.85 -15.99 -16.84
N SER A 267 -6.80 -16.83 -16.41
CA SER A 267 -8.10 -16.87 -17.07
C SER A 267 -8.84 -15.62 -16.62
N GLY A 268 -9.13 -14.73 -17.57
CA GLY A 268 -9.79 -13.46 -17.31
C GLY A 268 -9.73 -12.59 -18.56
N THR A 269 -10.68 -12.81 -19.45
CA THR A 269 -10.93 -12.09 -20.70
C THR A 269 -10.74 -10.58 -20.58
N PHE A 270 -9.74 -10.04 -21.29
CA PHE A 270 -9.48 -8.60 -21.37
C PHE A 270 -10.14 -8.02 -22.62
N GLY A 271 -11.16 -7.19 -22.42
CA GLY A 271 -11.69 -6.30 -23.44
C GLY A 271 -10.77 -5.10 -23.65
N ARG A 272 -10.46 -4.83 -24.93
CA ARG A 272 -9.73 -3.66 -25.44
C ARG A 272 -10.10 -2.35 -24.72
N ARG A 273 -9.10 -1.57 -24.29
CA ARG A 273 -9.07 -0.12 -24.52
C ARG A 273 -7.65 0.43 -24.53
N LYS A 274 -7.43 1.32 -25.51
CA LYS A 274 -6.17 1.98 -25.89
C LYS A 274 -5.68 2.95 -24.80
N GLY A 275 -4.36 3.06 -24.68
CA GLY A 275 -3.72 4.38 -24.52
C GLY A 275 -2.80 4.54 -23.32
N ARG A 276 -1.51 4.68 -23.66
CA ARG A 276 -0.38 5.31 -22.93
C ARG A 276 0.63 4.36 -22.27
N SER A 277 1.68 4.17 -23.05
CA SER A 277 3.02 3.68 -22.73
C SER A 277 3.67 4.54 -21.65
N LEU A 278 4.11 3.91 -20.57
CA LEU A 278 5.16 4.40 -19.67
C LEU A 278 5.94 3.16 -19.23
N TRP A 279 6.98 2.85 -20.00
CA TRP A 279 7.99 1.86 -19.62
C TRP A 279 8.98 2.57 -18.70
N ALA A 280 9.09 2.10 -17.46
CA ALA A 280 10.28 2.34 -16.64
C ALA A 280 11.07 1.01 -16.62
N VAL A 281 12.11 0.97 -17.43
CA VAL A 281 13.14 -0.07 -17.38
C VAL A 281 14.27 0.49 -16.52
N TRP A 282 14.68 -0.27 -15.50
CA TRP A 282 15.98 -0.10 -14.85
C TRP A 282 16.82 -1.34 -15.16
#